data_AF-A0A2H3J1K9-F1
#
_entry.id   AF-A0A2H3J1K9-F1
#
_cell.length_a   1.000
_cell.length_b   1.000
_cell.length_c   1.000
_cell.angle_alpha   90.00
_cell.angle_beta   90.00
_cell.angle_gamma   90.00
#
_symmetry.space_group_name_H-M   'P 1'
#
loop_
_entity.id
_entity.type
_entity.pdbx_description
1 polymer ?
#
loop_
_entity_poly.entity_id
_entity_poly.type
_entity_poly.pdbx_seq_one_letter_code
_entity_poly.pdbx_strand_id
1 'polypeptide(L)'
;MLRALLASSRPLLTRLRAASLPLTHSHTHLMMTPAIQAAPIMARGMKVRSSVKRMCDGCAVVRRKGRIYIICSKNPKHKQRQG
;
A
#
# COMPACT_ATOMS: atom_id res chain seq x y z
N MET A 1 3.53 56.23 20.72
CA MET A 1 2.66 55.15 21.26
C MET A 1 1.22 55.63 21.17
N LEU A 2 0.28 54.77 20.78
CA LEU A 2 -1.16 54.97 20.45
C LEU A 2 -1.44 55.22 18.96
N ARG A 3 -1.99 54.21 18.26
CA ARG A 3 -3.44 53.89 18.05
C ARG A 3 -3.97 54.74 16.88
N ALA A 4 -4.76 54.28 15.92
CA ALA A 4 -5.72 53.18 15.92
C ALA A 4 -6.35 53.05 14.50
N LEU A 5 -6.87 51.84 14.23
CA LEU A 5 -8.17 51.54 13.60
C LEU A 5 -8.46 51.84 12.12
N LEU A 6 -8.80 50.74 11.42
CA LEU A 6 -9.89 50.54 10.45
C LEU A 6 -9.94 51.42 9.19
N ALA A 7 -9.96 50.78 8.01
CA ALA A 7 -11.21 50.63 7.24
C ALA A 7 -10.98 49.86 5.91
N SER A 8 -11.78 48.81 5.73
CA SER A 8 -12.46 48.38 4.51
C SER A 8 -11.90 48.75 3.13
N SER A 9 -11.74 47.76 2.26
CA SER A 9 -12.57 47.66 1.03
C SER A 9 -12.21 46.39 0.23
N ARG A 10 -13.23 45.55 0.04
CA ARG A 10 -13.24 44.47 -0.96
C ARG A 10 -13.28 45.09 -2.35
N PRO A 11 -12.70 44.41 -3.37
CA PRO A 11 -13.51 44.21 -4.55
C PRO A 11 -13.59 42.72 -4.90
N LEU A 12 -14.82 42.22 -4.86
CA LEU A 12 -15.28 41.12 -5.69
C LEU A 12 -14.99 41.49 -7.15
N LEU A 13 -14.35 40.61 -7.91
CA LEU A 13 -14.55 40.45 -9.36
C LEU A 13 -13.85 39.17 -9.84
N THR A 14 -14.63 38.09 -9.83
CA THR A 14 -14.82 37.16 -10.95
C THR A 14 -13.60 36.91 -11.85
N ARG A 15 -12.80 35.88 -11.54
CA ARG A 15 -12.02 35.19 -12.58
C ARG A 15 -12.86 34.07 -13.18
N LEU A 16 -13.19 34.28 -14.45
CA LEU A 16 -13.93 33.35 -15.31
C LEU A 16 -13.31 31.95 -15.27
N ARG A 17 -14.15 30.96 -15.00
CA ARG A 17 -13.84 29.53 -15.10
C ARG A 17 -13.90 29.16 -16.58
N ALA A 18 -12.74 29.06 -17.23
CA ALA A 18 -12.65 28.57 -18.60
C ALA A 18 -13.23 27.14 -18.66
N ALA A 19 -14.24 26.96 -19.50
CA ALA A 19 -14.84 25.65 -19.76
C ALA A 19 -13.83 24.77 -20.49
N SER A 20 -13.30 23.76 -19.79
CA SER A 20 -12.51 22.69 -20.40
C SER A 20 -13.45 21.74 -21.15
N LEU A 21 -13.30 21.66 -22.48
CA LEU A 21 -14.02 20.70 -23.32
C LEU A 21 -13.78 19.26 -22.83
N PRO A 22 -14.81 18.40 -22.72
CA PRO A 22 -14.60 16.99 -22.43
C PRO A 22 -14.11 16.29 -23.71
N LEU A 23 -12.85 15.86 -23.74
CA LEU A 23 -12.38 14.85 -24.68
C LEU A 23 -13.05 13.52 -24.32
N THR A 24 -14.06 13.11 -25.09
CA THR A 24 -14.63 11.77 -25.01
C THR A 24 -13.64 10.77 -25.60
N HIS A 25 -12.86 10.11 -24.74
CA HIS A 25 -12.09 8.93 -25.13
C HIS A 25 -13.05 7.76 -25.32
N SER A 26 -13.20 7.30 -26.56
CA SER A 26 -13.90 6.07 -26.93
C SER A 26 -13.08 4.85 -26.53
N HIS A 27 -13.36 4.31 -25.34
CA HIS A 27 -12.82 3.01 -24.92
C HIS A 27 -13.69 1.88 -25.45
N THR A 28 -13.19 1.19 -26.47
CA THR A 28 -13.73 -0.09 -26.95
C THR A 28 -13.58 -1.15 -25.86
N HIS A 29 -14.68 -1.61 -25.29
CA HIS A 29 -14.67 -2.69 -24.30
C HIS A 29 -14.77 -4.04 -25.02
N LEU A 30 -13.61 -4.60 -25.42
CA LEU A 30 -13.55 -5.97 -25.93
C LEU A 30 -13.88 -6.93 -24.76
N MET A 31 -14.91 -7.75 -24.95
CA MET A 31 -15.35 -8.77 -24.00
C MET A 31 -14.28 -9.85 -23.89
N MET A 32 -13.39 -9.75 -22.89
CA MET A 32 -12.43 -10.82 -22.59
C MET A 32 -13.04 -11.81 -21.61
N THR A 33 -13.09 -13.07 -22.04
CA THR A 33 -13.42 -14.23 -21.22
C THR A 33 -12.49 -14.32 -20.02
N PRO A 34 -12.98 -14.56 -18.78
CA PRO A 34 -12.10 -14.87 -17.68
C PRO A 34 -11.56 -16.29 -17.88
N ALA A 35 -10.33 -16.39 -18.38
CA ALA A 35 -9.54 -17.61 -18.28
C ALA A 35 -9.41 -17.96 -16.78
N ILE A 36 -10.06 -19.04 -16.36
CA ILE A 36 -9.91 -19.63 -15.03
C ILE A 36 -8.46 -20.11 -14.91
N GLN A 37 -7.57 -19.24 -14.43
CA GLN A 37 -6.21 -19.60 -14.07
C GLN A 37 -6.22 -20.17 -12.65
N ALA A 38 -6.40 -21.48 -12.55
CA ALA A 38 -6.14 -22.24 -11.34
C ALA A 38 -4.63 -22.46 -11.20
N ALA A 39 -3.93 -21.54 -10.56
CA ALA A 39 -2.58 -21.79 -10.05
C ALA A 39 -2.44 -21.20 -8.65
N PRO A 40 -2.30 -22.02 -7.58
CA PRO A 40 -1.94 -21.48 -6.29
C PRO A 40 -0.48 -21.02 -6.39
N ILE A 41 -0.30 -19.70 -6.45
CA ILE A 41 0.98 -19.05 -6.21
C ILE A 41 1.33 -19.33 -4.74
N MET A 42 1.95 -20.48 -4.47
CA MET A 42 2.61 -20.76 -3.21
C MET A 42 3.85 -19.87 -3.16
N ALA A 43 3.62 -18.57 -2.93
CA ALA A 43 4.65 -17.56 -2.82
C ALA A 43 5.64 -18.05 -1.76
N ARG A 44 6.90 -18.25 -2.18
CA ARG A 44 8.03 -18.65 -1.32
C ARG A 44 8.44 -17.46 -0.44
N GLY A 45 7.49 -16.93 0.35
CA GLY A 45 7.60 -15.70 1.13
C GLY A 45 7.61 -15.92 2.65
N MET A 46 7.84 -14.83 3.39
CA MET A 46 7.80 -14.79 4.85
C MET A 46 6.36 -14.93 5.36
N LYS A 47 6.09 -15.90 6.24
CA LYS A 47 4.76 -16.12 6.83
C LYS A 47 4.56 -15.31 8.12
N VAL A 48 3.57 -14.45 8.16
CA VAL A 48 3.25 -13.68 9.38
C VAL A 48 2.27 -14.48 10.24
N ARG A 49 2.59 -14.69 11.52
CA ARG A 49 1.78 -15.44 12.49
C ARG A 49 1.84 -14.76 13.86
N SER A 50 0.81 -14.93 14.68
CA SER A 50 0.81 -14.42 16.07
C SER A 50 1.79 -15.17 16.96
N SER A 51 1.99 -16.46 16.70
CA SER A 51 2.99 -17.32 17.36
C SER A 51 3.98 -17.86 16.33
N VAL A 52 5.27 -17.82 16.70
CA VAL A 52 6.36 -18.29 15.86
C VAL A 52 7.11 -19.41 16.57
N LYS A 53 7.31 -20.53 15.87
CA LYS A 53 8.05 -21.70 16.37
C LYS A 53 9.06 -22.21 15.35
N ARG A 54 10.16 -22.78 15.84
CA ARG A 54 11.12 -23.51 15.00
C ARG A 54 10.47 -24.80 14.50
N MET A 55 10.72 -25.14 13.24
CA MET A 55 10.15 -26.34 12.59
C MET A 55 11.20 -27.38 12.19
N CYS A 56 12.47 -26.99 12.15
CA CYS A 56 13.60 -27.86 11.85
C CYS A 56 14.88 -27.31 12.51
N ASP A 57 15.95 -28.08 12.50
CA ASP A 57 17.23 -27.70 13.14
C ASP A 57 17.90 -26.48 12.49
N GLY A 58 17.62 -26.25 11.20
CA GLY A 58 18.09 -25.07 10.48
C GLY A 58 17.31 -23.78 10.78
N CYS A 59 16.27 -23.82 11.62
CA CYS A 59 15.50 -22.63 11.99
C CYS A 59 16.17 -21.89 13.15
N ALA A 60 16.48 -20.61 12.94
CA ALA A 60 16.97 -19.73 14.00
C ALA A 60 15.91 -18.67 14.34
N VAL A 61 15.78 -18.38 15.63
CA VAL A 61 14.95 -17.27 16.14
C VAL A 61 15.82 -16.02 16.18
N VAL A 62 15.40 -14.96 15.49
CA VAL A 62 16.14 -13.70 15.42
C VAL A 62 15.20 -12.54 15.71
N ARG A 63 15.63 -11.58 16.53
CA ARG A 63 14.90 -10.33 16.76
C ARG A 63 15.44 -9.24 15.84
N ARG A 64 14.58 -8.61 15.04
CA ARG A 64 14.93 -7.51 14.13
C ARG A 64 13.84 -6.46 14.18
N LYS A 65 14.18 -5.16 14.22
CA LYS A 65 13.20 -4.05 14.23
C LYS A 65 12.07 -4.24 15.26
N GLY A 66 12.41 -4.72 16.47
CA GLY A 66 11.46 -4.98 17.55
C GLY A 66 10.52 -6.20 17.37
N ARG A 67 10.64 -6.98 16.29
CA ARG A 67 9.80 -8.17 16.03
C ARG A 67 10.63 -9.46 16.04
N ILE A 68 9.96 -10.56 16.37
CA ILE A 68 10.57 -11.91 16.33
C ILE A 68 10.39 -12.52 14.94
N TYR A 69 11.47 -13.07 14.40
CA TYR A 69 11.50 -13.78 13.12
C TYR A 69 12.03 -15.19 13.30
N ILE A 70 11.52 -16.11 12.49
CA ILE A 70 12.17 -17.40 12.21
C ILE A 70 12.82 -17.28 10.84
N ILE A 71 14.13 -17.43 10.79
CA ILE A 71 14.88 -17.60 9.55
C ILE A 71 15.29 -19.06 9.42
N CYS A 72 15.34 -19.57 8.19
CA CYS A 72 15.79 -20.93 7.92
C CYS A 72 16.62 -20.92 6.64
N SER A 73 17.87 -21.38 6.75
CA SER A 73 18.78 -21.46 5.60
C SER A 73 18.50 -22.70 4.73
N LYS A 74 18.07 -23.80 5.36
CA LYS A 74 17.79 -25.08 4.67
C LYS A 74 16.49 -25.04 3.86
N ASN A 75 15.43 -24.44 4.41
CA ASN A 75 14.10 -24.44 3.78
C ASN A 75 13.42 -23.06 3.91
N PRO A 76 13.19 -22.34 2.79
CA PRO A 76 12.55 -21.02 2.81
C PRO A 76 11.08 -21.07 3.25
N LYS A 77 10.41 -22.23 3.18
CA LYS A 77 9.04 -22.40 3.67
C LYS A 77 8.91 -22.23 5.18
N HIS A 78 10.00 -22.25 5.96
CA HIS A 78 9.94 -22.08 7.41
C HIS A 78 10.06 -20.62 7.86
N LYS A 79 10.30 -19.68 6.95
CA LYS A 79 10.42 -18.26 7.27
C LYS A 79 9.13 -17.72 7.89
N GLN A 80 9.21 -17.21 9.13
CA GLN A 80 8.05 -16.68 9.85
C GLN A 80 8.34 -15.32 10.52
N ARG A 81 7.32 -14.48 10.74
CA ARG A 81 7.38 -13.22 11.51
C ARG A 81 6.26 -13.19 12.55
N GLN A 82 6.57 -12.75 13.76
CA GLN A 82 5.59 -12.49 14.80
C GLN A 82 4.98 -11.09 14.63
N GLY A 83 3.65 -11.04 14.48
CA GLY A 83 2.89 -9.79 14.30
C GLY A 83 2.82 -9.32 12.85
#